data_AF-A0A517ZVU9-F1
#
_entry.id   AF-A0A517ZVU9-F1
#
_cell.length_a   1.000
_cell.length_b   1.000
_cell.length_c   1.000
_cell.angle_alpha   90.00
_cell.angle_beta   90.00
_cell.angle_gamma   90.00
#
_symmetry.space_group_name_H-M   'P 1'
#
loop_
_entity.id
_entity.type
_entity.pdbx_description
1 polymer ?
#
loop_
_entity_poly.entity_id
_entity_poly.type
_entity_poly.pdbx_seq_one_letter_code
_entity_poly.pdbx_strand_id
1 'polypeptide(L)'
;MKPLDCQWLDDYLSGELPCDWEPLFEQHVEDCAACGEEVAQWRALRAELSRASRTLETPPAGLLQSIQAMYEPAPSPSREPSRARRFAAAVAAVCLMAGLFFAALTARQDVPEVAVEDQIADVTPPPSVTHVELPDDVIGVPIDIGDPDVTVVWVYPVYQPDGDED
;
A
#
# COMPACT_ATOMS: atom_id res chain seq x y z
N MET A 1 5.15 28.92 -4.74
CA MET A 1 3.99 28.44 -3.96
C MET A 1 2.82 29.35 -4.24
N LYS A 2 1.64 28.76 -4.49
CA LYS A 2 0.41 29.55 -4.68
C LYS A 2 -0.05 30.02 -3.29
N PRO A 3 -0.40 31.30 -3.09
CA PRO A 3 -0.95 31.74 -1.82
C PRO A 3 -2.28 31.03 -1.57
N LEU A 4 -2.49 30.56 -0.34
CA LEU A 4 -3.79 30.07 0.09
C LEU A 4 -4.66 31.26 0.43
N ASP A 5 -5.90 31.22 -0.06
CA ASP A 5 -6.92 32.24 0.08
C ASP A 5 -8.14 31.72 0.86
N CYS A 6 -9.10 32.59 1.15
CA CYS A 6 -10.24 32.29 2.03
C CYS A 6 -11.10 31.10 1.58
N GLN A 7 -11.02 30.67 0.31
CA GLN A 7 -11.79 29.54 -0.22
C GLN A 7 -11.40 28.19 0.41
N TRP A 8 -10.22 28.08 1.02
CA TRP A 8 -9.73 26.85 1.66
C TRP A 8 -10.13 26.72 3.13
N LEU A 9 -10.95 27.67 3.63
CA LEU A 9 -11.37 27.68 5.02
C LEU A 9 -12.19 26.44 5.38
N ASP A 10 -13.12 26.03 4.52
CA ASP A 10 -13.94 24.85 4.77
C ASP A 10 -13.08 23.58 4.87
N ASP A 11 -12.12 23.40 3.95
CA ASP A 11 -11.18 22.27 3.94
C ASP A 11 -10.27 22.27 5.18
N TYR A 12 -9.84 23.45 5.62
CA TYR A 12 -9.07 23.60 6.86
C TYR A 12 -9.89 23.22 8.10
N LEU A 13 -11.16 23.66 8.16
CA LEU A 13 -12.05 23.36 9.29
C LEU A 13 -12.49 21.89 9.31
N SER A 14 -12.69 21.26 8.15
CA SER A 14 -13.00 19.83 8.04
C SER A 14 -11.80 18.92 8.33
N GLY A 15 -10.58 19.45 8.22
CA GLY A 15 -9.34 18.68 8.32
C GLY A 15 -9.03 17.90 7.04
N GLU A 16 -9.58 18.33 5.90
CA GLU A 16 -9.33 17.77 4.57
C GLU A 16 -8.19 18.49 3.83
N LEU A 17 -7.69 19.58 4.40
CA LEU A 17 -6.53 20.28 3.86
C LEU A 17 -5.27 19.38 3.90
N PRO A 18 -4.48 19.31 2.81
CA PRO A 18 -3.23 18.55 2.81
C PRO A 18 -2.28 18.99 3.93
N CYS A 19 -1.58 18.04 4.56
CA CYS A 19 -0.66 18.31 5.67
C CYS A 19 0.40 19.38 5.33
N ASP A 20 0.86 19.41 4.08
CA ASP A 20 1.86 20.38 3.61
C ASP A 20 1.31 21.82 3.54
N TRP A 21 -0.01 21.99 3.55
CA TRP A 21 -0.71 23.25 3.36
C TRP A 21 -1.25 23.83 4.68
N GLU A 22 -1.44 23.01 5.71
CA GLU A 22 -1.85 23.46 7.04
C GLU A 22 -1.03 24.65 7.58
N PRO A 23 0.32 24.62 7.61
CA PRO A 23 1.08 25.74 8.17
C PRO A 23 0.95 27.02 7.33
N LEU A 24 0.74 26.89 6.02
CA LEU A 24 0.53 28.03 5.13
C LEU A 24 -0.85 28.66 5.35
N PHE A 25 -1.86 27.83 5.61
CA PHE A 25 -3.20 28.32 5.91
C PHE A 25 -3.28 28.93 7.31
N GLU A 26 -2.54 28.38 8.27
CA GLU A 26 -2.48 28.94 9.62
C GLU A 26 -1.87 30.35 9.60
N GLN A 27 -0.86 30.60 8.76
CA GLN A 27 -0.37 31.95 8.49
C GLN A 27 -1.45 32.86 7.87
N HIS A 28 -2.24 32.35 6.91
CA HIS A 28 -3.36 33.10 6.35
C HIS A 28 -4.41 33.48 7.40
N VAL A 29 -4.72 32.58 8.34
CA VAL A 29 -5.65 32.82 9.45
C VAL A 29 -5.15 33.91 10.39
N GLU A 30 -3.83 34.02 10.60
CA GLU A 30 -3.23 35.11 11.39
C GLU A 30 -3.33 36.47 10.69
N ASP A 31 -3.17 36.50 9.36
CA ASP A 31 -3.17 37.72 8.55
C ASP A 31 -4.58 38.18 8.13
N CYS A 32 -5.55 37.26 8.06
CA CYS A 32 -6.92 37.51 7.61
C CYS A 32 -7.90 37.53 8.78
N ALA A 33 -8.37 38.71 9.18
CA ALA A 33 -9.29 38.88 10.31
C ALA A 33 -10.60 38.08 10.17
N ALA A 34 -11.15 37.94 8.96
CA ALA A 34 -12.39 37.19 8.73
C ALA A 34 -12.18 35.69 8.98
N CYS A 35 -11.14 35.10 8.40
CA CYS A 35 -10.80 33.68 8.63
C CYS A 35 -10.41 33.44 10.09
N GLY A 36 -9.69 34.36 10.73
CA GLY A 36 -9.37 34.32 12.15
C GLY A 36 -10.61 34.25 13.04
N GLU A 37 -11.62 35.06 12.75
CA GLU A 37 -12.89 35.06 13.49
C GLU A 37 -13.65 33.75 13.32
N GLU A 38 -13.81 33.26 12.09
CA GLU A 38 -14.53 32.01 11.81
C GLU A 38 -13.84 30.79 12.44
N VAL A 39 -12.50 30.69 12.34
CA VAL A 39 -11.72 29.64 13.01
C VAL A 39 -11.89 29.71 14.52
N ALA A 40 -11.89 30.91 15.12
CA ALA A 40 -12.10 31.07 16.55
C ALA A 40 -13.50 30.62 16.99
N GLN A 41 -14.55 30.99 16.24
CA GLN A 41 -15.92 30.57 16.50
C GLN A 41 -16.06 29.05 16.40
N TRP A 42 -15.51 28.44 15.35
CA TRP A 42 -15.54 26.99 15.17
C TRP A 42 -14.78 26.26 16.29
N ARG A 43 -13.61 26.75 16.70
CA ARG A 43 -12.83 26.19 17.82
C ARG A 43 -13.62 26.28 19.14
N ALA A 44 -14.32 27.38 19.37
CA ALA A 44 -15.19 27.54 20.54
C ALA A 44 -16.34 26.53 20.54
N LEU A 45 -17.05 26.39 19.42
CA LEU A 45 -18.13 25.41 19.26
C LEU A 45 -17.62 23.97 19.47
N ARG A 46 -16.48 23.62 18.85
CA ARG A 46 -15.86 22.29 19.01
C ARG A 46 -15.48 22.01 20.47
N ALA A 47 -15.00 23.02 21.20
CA ALA A 47 -14.69 22.90 22.62
C ALA A 47 -15.94 22.67 23.46
N GLU A 48 -17.06 23.35 23.17
CA GLU A 48 -18.34 23.13 23.84
C GLU A 48 -18.89 21.72 23.58
N LEU A 49 -18.90 21.30 22.32
CA LEU A 49 -19.32 19.94 21.94
C LEU A 49 -18.45 18.87 22.61
N SER A 50 -17.13 19.09 22.70
CA SER A 50 -16.22 18.18 23.40
C SER A 50 -16.49 18.13 24.91
N ARG A 51 -16.92 19.22 25.54
CA ARG A 51 -17.32 19.21 26.96
C ARG A 51 -18.64 18.47 27.14
N ALA A 52 -19.62 18.71 26.27
CA ALA A 52 -20.90 18.02 26.30
C ALA A 52 -20.72 16.51 26.08
N SER A 53 -19.89 16.11 25.12
CA SER A 53 -19.67 14.69 24.80
C SER A 53 -19.05 13.90 25.95
N ARG A 54 -18.27 14.53 26.82
CA ARG A 54 -17.73 13.88 28.04
C ARG A 54 -18.80 13.51 29.06
N THR A 55 -19.98 14.10 28.97
CA THR A 55 -21.13 13.76 29.84
C THR A 55 -22.00 12.65 29.26
N LEU A 56 -21.72 12.20 28.03
CA LEU A 56 -22.38 11.04 27.43
C LEU A 56 -21.94 9.75 28.14
N GLU A 57 -22.66 8.67 27.82
CA GLU A 57 -22.39 7.34 28.36
C GLU A 57 -20.91 6.97 28.23
N THR A 58 -20.36 6.43 29.31
CA THR A 58 -18.98 5.95 29.31
C THR A 58 -18.87 4.76 28.35
N PRO A 59 -17.88 4.74 27.44
CA PRO A 59 -17.71 3.63 26.52
C PRO A 59 -17.53 2.32 27.31
N PRO A 60 -18.03 1.19 26.79
CA PRO A 60 -17.97 -0.08 27.50
C PRO A 60 -16.52 -0.47 27.79
N ALA A 61 -16.32 -1.06 28.98
CA ALA A 61 -15.02 -1.61 29.36
C ALA A 61 -14.60 -2.64 28.29
N GLY A 62 -13.43 -2.45 27.70
CA GLY A 62 -12.90 -3.32 26.65
C GLY A 62 -12.98 -2.78 25.22
N LEU A 63 -13.72 -1.70 24.95
CA LEU A 63 -13.80 -1.14 23.59
C LEU A 63 -12.42 -0.79 23.01
N LEU A 64 -11.56 -0.15 23.82
CA LEU A 64 -10.20 0.17 23.39
C LEU A 64 -9.37 -1.07 23.07
N GLN A 65 -9.54 -2.16 23.83
CA GLN A 65 -8.85 -3.43 23.55
C GLN A 65 -9.38 -4.09 22.27
N SER A 66 -10.69 -4.02 22.01
CA SER A 66 -11.27 -4.51 20.76
C SER A 66 -10.78 -3.73 19.54
N ILE A 67 -10.68 -2.40 19.65
CA ILE A 67 -10.13 -1.56 18.59
C ILE A 67 -8.65 -1.91 18.35
N GLN A 68 -7.85 -2.00 19.42
CA GLN A 68 -6.42 -2.36 19.31
C GLN A 68 -6.22 -3.72 18.66
N ALA A 69 -6.99 -4.74 19.07
CA ALA A 69 -6.91 -6.08 18.50
C ALA A 69 -7.26 -6.13 17.00
N MET A 70 -8.05 -5.17 16.49
CA MET A 70 -8.34 -5.06 15.06
C MET A 70 -7.14 -4.57 14.24
N TYR A 71 -6.27 -3.76 14.84
CA TYR A 71 -5.08 -3.21 14.18
C TYR A 71 -3.81 -4.00 14.50
N GLU A 72 -3.83 -4.94 15.44
CA GLU A 72 -2.70 -5.83 15.68
C GLU A 72 -2.51 -6.73 14.45
N PRO A 73 -1.39 -6.58 13.71
CA PRO A 73 -1.13 -7.44 12.57
C PRO A 73 -1.06 -8.88 13.08
N ALA A 74 -1.81 -9.77 12.42
CA ALA A 74 -1.75 -11.19 12.72
C ALA A 74 -0.28 -11.62 12.81
N PRO A 75 0.14 -12.34 13.87
CA PRO A 75 1.52 -12.72 14.03
C PRO A 75 1.98 -13.40 12.74
N SER A 76 2.92 -12.77 12.03
CA SER A 76 3.42 -13.30 10.77
C SER A 76 3.90 -14.72 11.06
N PRO A 77 3.46 -15.75 10.31
CA PRO A 77 3.95 -17.10 10.52
C PRO A 77 5.47 -17.01 10.42
N SER A 78 6.15 -17.28 11.54
CA SER A 78 7.60 -17.31 11.56
C SER A 78 8.03 -18.26 10.45
N ARG A 79 8.59 -17.72 9.37
CA ARG A 79 9.08 -18.54 8.26
C ARG A 79 10.19 -19.40 8.83
N GLU A 80 9.85 -20.62 9.24
CA GLU A 80 10.85 -21.63 9.57
C GLU A 80 11.81 -21.70 8.37
N PRO A 81 13.13 -21.70 8.61
CA PRO A 81 14.09 -21.80 7.52
C PRO A 81 13.86 -23.14 6.82
N SER A 82 13.20 -23.08 5.67
CA SER A 82 12.82 -24.26 4.91
C SER A 82 14.08 -25.06 4.59
N ARG A 83 13.98 -26.39 4.64
CA ARG A 83 15.10 -27.31 4.38
C ARG A 83 15.79 -26.99 3.04
N ALA A 84 15.08 -26.40 2.08
CA ALA A 84 15.62 -25.88 0.82
C ALA A 84 16.79 -24.90 1.00
N ARG A 85 16.76 -24.02 2.00
CA ARG A 85 17.86 -23.06 2.26
C ARG A 85 19.11 -23.76 2.79
N ARG A 86 18.94 -24.89 3.52
CA ARG A 86 20.05 -25.75 3.96
C ARG A 86 20.67 -26.52 2.79
N PHE A 87 19.86 -26.94 1.81
CA PHE A 87 20.36 -27.59 0.59
C PHE A 87 21.06 -26.60 -0.35
N ALA A 88 20.56 -25.38 -0.50
CA ALA A 88 21.20 -24.35 -1.31
C ALA A 88 22.63 -24.01 -0.84
N ALA A 89 22.84 -23.94 0.47
CA ALA A 89 24.16 -23.72 1.05
C ALA A 89 25.13 -24.89 0.78
N ALA A 90 24.64 -26.13 0.80
CA ALA A 90 25.45 -27.31 0.50
C ALA A 90 25.86 -27.37 -0.98
N VAL A 91 24.94 -27.03 -1.90
CA VAL A 91 25.24 -27.00 -3.35
C VAL A 91 26.30 -25.94 -3.66
N ALA A 92 26.21 -24.74 -3.06
CA ALA A 92 27.21 -23.70 -3.26
C ALA A 92 28.62 -24.13 -2.81
N ALA A 93 28.73 -24.84 -1.68
CA ALA A 93 30.02 -25.35 -1.20
C ALA A 93 30.61 -26.42 -2.14
N VAL A 94 29.78 -27.33 -2.68
CA VAL A 94 30.22 -28.34 -3.65
C VAL A 94 30.66 -27.70 -4.96
N CYS A 95 29.93 -26.70 -5.47
CA CYS A 95 30.32 -25.95 -6.66
C CYS A 95 31.65 -25.20 -6.49
N LEU A 96 31.90 -24.59 -5.32
CA LEU A 96 33.17 -23.92 -5.02
C LEU A 96 34.34 -24.92 -4.96
N MET A 97 34.14 -26.08 -4.33
CA MET A 97 35.15 -27.13 -4.25
C MET A 97 35.45 -27.74 -5.64
N ALA A 98 34.40 -27.97 -6.45
CA ALA A 98 34.55 -28.44 -7.82
C ALA A 98 35.25 -27.40 -8.72
N GLY A 99 34.91 -26.12 -8.59
CA GLY A 99 35.55 -25.02 -9.32
C GLY A 99 37.03 -24.87 -8.98
N LEU A 100 37.41 -24.95 -7.70
CA LEU A 100 38.81 -24.91 -7.28
C LEU A 100 39.59 -26.14 -7.78
N PHE A 101 38.97 -27.31 -7.77
CA PHE A 101 39.58 -28.54 -8.28
C PHE A 101 39.79 -28.49 -9.80
N PHE A 102 38.81 -27.96 -10.55
CA PHE A 102 38.91 -27.79 -12.00
C PHE A 102 39.95 -26.73 -12.36
N ALA A 103 40.00 -25.60 -11.64
CA ALA A 103 41.03 -24.57 -11.83
C ALA A 103 42.45 -25.08 -11.60
N ALA A 104 42.64 -25.99 -10.64
CA ALA A 104 43.92 -26.64 -10.38
C ALA A 104 44.34 -27.62 -11.49
N LEU A 105 43.36 -28.24 -12.18
CA LEU A 105 43.60 -29.13 -13.33
C LEU A 105 43.86 -28.36 -14.63
N THR A 106 43.15 -27.24 -14.86
CA THR A 106 43.30 -26.42 -16.08
C THR A 106 44.59 -25.61 -16.11
N ALA A 107 45.23 -25.35 -14.97
CA ALA A 107 46.56 -24.72 -14.92
C ALA A 107 47.69 -25.58 -15.55
N ARG A 108 47.40 -26.82 -15.97
CA ARG A 108 48.37 -27.74 -16.60
C ARG A 108 48.10 -28.09 -18.07
N GLN A 109 47.09 -27.51 -18.72
CA GLN A 109 46.87 -27.73 -20.15
C GLN A 109 46.67 -26.40 -20.87
N ASP A 110 47.69 -26.00 -21.61
CA ASP A 110 47.52 -25.22 -22.83
C ASP A 110 46.68 -26.02 -23.85
N VAL A 111 46.04 -25.30 -24.78
CA VAL A 111 45.33 -25.73 -26.01
C VAL A 111 43.80 -25.97 -25.87
N PRO A 112 42.96 -25.53 -26.84
CA PRO A 112 42.85 -24.25 -27.52
C PRO A 112 41.42 -23.65 -27.39
N GLU A 113 41.24 -22.45 -27.94
CA GLU A 113 39.96 -21.74 -28.09
C GLU A 113 38.94 -22.59 -28.87
N VAL A 114 37.91 -23.08 -28.17
CA VAL A 114 36.70 -23.65 -28.76
C VAL A 114 35.59 -22.60 -28.59
N ALA A 115 35.22 -21.97 -29.69
CA ALA A 115 34.03 -21.13 -29.77
C ALA A 115 32.80 -21.99 -29.45
N VAL A 116 32.22 -21.79 -28.28
CA VAL A 116 30.90 -22.30 -27.93
C VAL A 116 29.92 -21.17 -28.23
N GLU A 117 29.19 -21.34 -29.32
CA GLU A 117 28.11 -20.46 -29.72
C GLU A 117 26.96 -20.58 -28.71
N ASP A 118 26.75 -19.50 -27.95
CA ASP A 118 25.77 -19.39 -26.88
C ASP A 118 24.37 -19.20 -27.48
N GLN A 119 23.69 -20.30 -27.80
CA GLN A 119 22.25 -20.29 -28.07
C GLN A 119 21.48 -20.38 -26.74
N ILE A 120 21.41 -19.26 -26.03
CA ILE A 120 20.32 -19.03 -25.08
C ILE A 120 19.11 -18.65 -25.93
N ALA A 121 18.25 -19.62 -26.19
CA ALA A 121 16.92 -19.36 -26.67
C ALA A 121 16.20 -18.48 -25.64
N ASP A 122 15.96 -17.22 -26.02
CA ASP A 122 15.03 -16.31 -25.36
C ASP A 122 13.63 -16.96 -25.41
N VAL A 123 13.28 -17.67 -24.35
CA VAL A 123 11.90 -18.11 -24.13
C VAL A 123 11.18 -16.93 -23.52
N THR A 124 10.76 -16.00 -24.38
CA THR A 124 9.75 -15.01 -24.02
C THR A 124 8.41 -15.75 -23.91
N PRO A 125 7.80 -15.92 -22.72
CA PRO A 125 6.42 -16.39 -22.65
C PRO A 125 5.53 -15.35 -23.35
N PRO A 126 4.58 -15.76 -24.21
CA PRO A 126 3.65 -14.81 -24.81
C PRO A 126 2.82 -14.14 -23.70
N PRO A 127 2.52 -12.83 -23.80
CA PRO A 127 1.59 -12.19 -22.89
C PRO A 127 0.23 -12.86 -23.06
N SER A 128 -0.18 -13.64 -22.07
CA SER A 128 -1.52 -14.23 -22.02
C SER A 128 -2.48 -13.16 -21.53
N VAL A 129 -2.89 -12.27 -22.43
CA VAL A 129 -3.97 -11.32 -22.17
C VAL A 129 -5.24 -12.15 -21.98
N THR A 130 -5.69 -12.27 -20.73
CA THR A 130 -6.94 -12.94 -20.39
C THR A 130 -8.00 -11.86 -20.21
N HIS A 131 -8.94 -11.77 -21.15
CA HIS A 131 -10.11 -10.92 -20.98
C HIS A 131 -11.02 -11.55 -19.91
N VAL A 132 -11.35 -10.77 -18.88
CA VAL A 132 -12.33 -11.13 -17.85
C VAL A 132 -13.58 -10.31 -18.11
N GLU A 133 -14.69 -10.96 -18.45
CA GLU A 133 -16.00 -10.34 -18.50
C GLU A 133 -16.61 -10.36 -17.10
N LEU A 134 -16.99 -9.18 -16.61
CA LEU A 134 -17.71 -9.03 -15.34
C LEU A 134 -19.23 -9.07 -15.63
N PRO A 135 -20.04 -9.70 -14.77
CA PRO A 135 -21.48 -9.72 -14.96
C PRO A 135 -22.11 -8.32 -14.75
N ASP A 136 -23.30 -8.10 -15.31
CA ASP A 136 -23.96 -6.77 -15.33
C ASP A 136 -24.42 -6.28 -13.94
N ASP A 137 -24.42 -7.15 -12.94
CA ASP A 137 -24.82 -6.89 -11.55
C ASP A 137 -23.66 -6.45 -10.65
N VAL A 138 -22.48 -6.19 -11.22
CA VAL A 138 -21.31 -5.73 -10.46
C VAL A 138 -20.66 -4.49 -11.05
N ILE A 139 -20.13 -3.64 -10.17
CA ILE A 139 -19.30 -2.49 -10.54
C ILE A 139 -17.84 -2.86 -10.28
N GLY A 140 -17.03 -2.92 -11.34
CA GLY A 140 -15.58 -3.11 -11.27
C GLY A 140 -14.84 -1.77 -11.23
N VAL A 141 -14.03 -1.55 -10.19
CA VAL A 141 -13.17 -0.36 -10.07
C VAL A 141 -11.70 -0.79 -10.19
N PRO A 142 -10.97 -0.37 -11.24
CA PRO A 142 -9.55 -0.69 -11.39
C PRO A 142 -8.71 0.11 -10.39
N ILE A 143 -7.71 -0.55 -9.79
CA ILE A 143 -6.73 0.08 -8.91
C ILE A 143 -5.38 0.03 -9.61
N ASP A 144 -4.75 1.21 -9.76
CA ASP A 144 -3.38 1.30 -10.22
C ASP A 144 -2.42 0.93 -9.08
N ILE A 145 -1.68 -0.17 -9.26
CA ILE A 145 -0.68 -0.65 -8.30
C ILE A 145 0.76 -0.39 -8.77
N GLY A 146 0.94 0.33 -9.88
CA GLY A 146 2.26 0.69 -10.43
C GLY A 146 3.01 -0.45 -11.12
N ASP A 147 2.36 -1.61 -11.35
CA ASP A 147 2.89 -2.73 -12.13
C ASP A 147 2.17 -2.79 -13.49
N PRO A 148 2.87 -2.62 -14.63
CA PRO A 148 2.24 -2.61 -15.95
C PRO A 148 1.64 -3.96 -16.35
N ASP A 149 2.07 -5.05 -15.71
CA ASP A 149 1.67 -6.42 -16.06
C ASP A 149 0.57 -6.98 -15.14
N VAL A 150 0.14 -6.22 -14.12
CA VAL A 150 -0.88 -6.67 -13.14
C VAL A 150 -1.95 -5.60 -12.94
N THR A 151 -3.21 -5.93 -13.28
CA THR A 151 -4.37 -5.09 -12.96
C THR A 151 -5.16 -5.71 -11.81
N VAL A 152 -5.37 -4.95 -10.73
CA VAL A 152 -6.23 -5.33 -9.61
C VAL A 152 -7.57 -4.62 -9.78
N VAL A 153 -8.68 -5.36 -9.71
CA VAL A 153 -10.04 -4.80 -9.82
C VAL A 153 -10.82 -5.13 -8.55
N TRP A 154 -11.38 -4.11 -7.90
CA TRP A 154 -12.36 -4.29 -6.83
C TRP A 154 -13.75 -4.45 -7.42
N VAL A 155 -14.51 -5.42 -6.93
CA VAL A 155 -15.84 -5.77 -7.44
C VAL A 155 -16.88 -5.51 -6.35
N TYR A 156 -17.87 -4.68 -6.66
CA TYR A 156 -18.98 -4.34 -5.76
C TYR A 156 -20.31 -4.86 -6.32
N PRO A 157 -21.16 -5.51 -5.52
CA PRO A 157 -22.50 -5.89 -5.96
C PRO A 157 -23.41 -4.67 -6.11
N VAL A 158 -24.23 -4.64 -7.16
CA VAL A 158 -25.30 -3.67 -7.32
C VAL A 158 -26.54 -4.19 -6.59
N TYR A 159 -27.03 -3.44 -5.61
CA TYR A 159 -28.27 -3.79 -4.92
C TYR A 159 -29.46 -3.58 -5.86
N GLN A 160 -30.14 -4.66 -6.23
CA GLN A 160 -31.44 -4.62 -6.89
C GLN A 160 -32.52 -4.79 -5.81
N PRO A 161 -33.38 -3.80 -5.56
CA PRO A 161 -34.46 -3.96 -4.61
C PRO A 161 -35.38 -5.08 -5.11
N ASP A 162 -35.69 -6.03 -4.23
CA ASP A 162 -36.69 -7.07 -4.50
C ASP A 162 -37.97 -6.35 -4.92
N GLY A 163 -38.43 -6.61 -6.15
CA GLY A 163 -39.66 -6.02 -6.65
C GLY A 163 -40.79 -6.41 -5.71
N ASP A 164 -41.46 -5.41 -5.12
CA ASP A 164 -42.69 -5.62 -4.39
C ASP A 164 -43.67 -6.35 -5.32
N GLU A 165 -43.94 -7.63 -5.04
CA GLU A 165 -44.96 -8.43 -5.72
C GLU A 165 -46.33 -7.85 -5.33
N ASP A 166 -46.94 -7.09 -6.26
CA ASP A 166 -48.35 -6.66 -6.22
C ASP A 166 -49.33 -7.84 -6.38
#